data_AF-A0AAV1XI03-F1
#
_entry.id   AF-A0AAV1XI03-F1
#
_cell.length_a   1.000
_cell.length_b   1.000
_cell.length_c   1.000
_cell.angle_alpha   90.00
_cell.angle_beta   90.00
_cell.angle_gamma   90.00
#
_symmetry.space_group_name_H-M   'P 1'
#
loop_
_entity.id
_entity.type
_entity.pdbx_description
1 polymer ?
#
loop_
_entity_poly.entity_id
_entity_poly.type
_entity_poly.pdbx_seq_one_letter_code
_entity_poly.pdbx_strand_id
1 'polypeptide(L)'
;MGSWEDADKKKRIAIISICTFLMVAMVMATSIVLSIKHKENRSKDFDNNKTHAVSTMKAVEILCQPTDYKKECEESLKAEANTTDTRKLIQIAFNITIERIGNSLKKTNLMHKVEKDHKATMALDTCKQLMDLSINGFNRSLERIRRFNIYNFDNILTNLKVWLSGAITYQETCLDGFENINSDAGEKMRDVLTKSMHMSSNVLAIIYALSKTLSDLNATNVVAARGLLQDSEDQHVLNHDELLPSWVDDGSAVRRFLHTSSQKLKPHVVVAKDGSGKFKRINEALKMVPKKNKKPFIIYIRKGVYHEYVEVTKQMTHVVFVGDGRNKTRITGNKNFMDGINTYRTSTVGIVIQGGSIVSSHEYHSVRFKNKTYLARPWKNYSRTIFLDTYIDDVIQCNGYVPWQGSKGTISSKDTCFYAEYNNDNFPGSNKSKLVNCNGIKKLTKKSASSFLPSKFFHKDDWIKVTRIPYQSGMASTKH
;
A
#
# COMPACT_ATOMS: atom_id res chain seq x y z
N MET A 1 3.60 -72.31 59.96
CA MET A 1 4.89 -72.11 59.25
C MET A 1 4.71 -72.07 57.73
N GLY A 2 3.61 -71.51 57.20
CA GLY A 2 3.26 -71.58 55.77
C GLY A 2 2.82 -70.27 55.13
N SER A 3 3.09 -69.12 55.77
CA SER A 3 2.69 -67.79 55.26
C SER A 3 3.87 -66.96 54.72
N TRP A 4 5.11 -67.35 55.03
CA TRP A 4 6.32 -66.63 54.59
C TRP A 4 6.94 -67.21 53.30
N GLU A 5 6.75 -68.50 53.01
CA GLU A 5 7.26 -69.11 51.77
C GLU A 5 6.48 -68.67 50.51
N ASP A 6 5.18 -68.38 50.64
CA ASP A 6 4.35 -67.97 49.49
C ASP A 6 4.64 -66.54 49.00
N ALA A 7 5.08 -65.66 49.89
CA ALA A 7 5.43 -64.28 49.53
C ALA A 7 6.74 -64.23 48.74
N ASP A 8 7.73 -65.03 49.12
CA ASP A 8 9.03 -65.08 48.43
C ASP A 8 8.91 -65.78 47.07
N LYS A 9 8.06 -66.81 46.97
CA LYS A 9 7.75 -67.50 45.71
C LYS A 9 7.07 -66.58 44.68
N LYS A 10 6.13 -65.72 45.12
CA LYS A 10 5.49 -64.72 44.26
C LYS A 10 6.47 -63.63 43.80
N LYS A 11 7.40 -63.19 44.66
CA LYS A 11 8.47 -62.25 44.28
C LYS A 11 9.40 -62.84 43.22
N ARG A 12 9.81 -64.11 43.37
CA ARG A 12 10.66 -64.80 42.38
C ARG A 12 9.97 -64.95 41.03
N ILE A 13 8.67 -65.30 41.01
CA ILE A 13 7.88 -65.41 39.76
C ILE A 13 7.74 -64.04 39.08
N ALA A 14 7.52 -62.97 39.85
CA ALA A 14 7.44 -61.61 39.30
C ALA A 14 8.78 -61.16 38.68
N ILE A 15 9.90 -61.45 39.34
CA ILE A 15 11.24 -61.10 38.83
C ILE A 15 11.55 -61.90 37.55
N ILE A 16 11.24 -63.19 37.51
CA ILE A 16 11.45 -64.02 36.31
C ILE A 16 10.61 -63.51 35.13
N SER A 17 9.35 -63.12 35.38
CA SER A 17 8.45 -62.56 34.36
C SER A 17 8.95 -61.22 33.80
N ILE A 18 9.49 -60.36 34.66
CA ILE A 18 10.06 -59.06 34.24
C ILE A 18 11.37 -59.28 33.45
N CYS A 19 12.23 -60.20 33.88
CA CYS A 19 13.48 -60.50 33.18
C CYS A 19 13.24 -61.16 31.81
N THR A 20 12.26 -62.05 31.67
CA THR A 20 11.90 -62.64 30.37
C THR A 20 11.31 -61.61 29.43
N PHE A 21 10.46 -60.70 29.93
CA PHE A 21 9.92 -59.61 29.13
C PHE A 21 11.00 -58.64 28.64
N LEU A 22 11.96 -58.27 29.49
CA LEU A 22 13.09 -57.41 29.11
C LEU A 22 14.03 -58.08 28.10
N MET A 23 14.27 -59.39 28.22
CA MET A 23 15.09 -60.14 27.27
C MET A 23 14.42 -60.24 25.89
N VAL A 24 13.10 -60.47 25.84
CA VAL A 24 12.35 -60.50 24.57
C VAL A 24 12.33 -59.11 23.92
N ALA A 25 12.17 -58.04 24.69
CA ALA A 25 12.22 -56.67 24.17
C ALA A 25 13.60 -56.32 23.58
N MET A 26 14.70 -56.78 24.19
CA MET A 26 16.05 -56.58 23.65
C MET A 26 16.31 -57.39 22.36
N VAL A 27 15.80 -58.63 22.27
CA VAL A 27 15.91 -59.43 21.03
C VAL A 27 15.10 -58.81 19.89
N MET A 28 13.92 -58.24 20.17
CA MET A 28 13.12 -57.50 19.18
C MET A 28 13.80 -56.19 18.76
N ALA A 29 14.39 -55.44 19.68
CA ALA A 29 15.12 -54.21 19.36
C ALA A 29 16.37 -54.49 18.51
N THR A 30 17.13 -55.55 18.83
CA THR A 30 18.35 -55.91 18.08
C THR A 30 18.07 -56.47 16.68
N SER A 31 16.98 -57.22 16.51
CA SER A 31 16.55 -57.74 15.20
C SER A 31 16.00 -56.63 14.27
N ILE A 32 15.36 -55.60 14.82
CA ILE A 32 14.94 -54.40 14.06
C ILE A 32 16.17 -53.59 13.61
N VAL A 33 17.18 -53.40 14.48
CA VAL A 33 18.41 -52.67 14.14
C VAL A 33 19.23 -53.38 13.06
N LEU A 34 19.29 -54.72 13.08
CA LEU A 34 19.97 -55.50 12.02
C LEU A 34 19.22 -55.47 10.68
N SER A 35 17.88 -55.43 10.69
CA SER A 35 17.07 -55.26 9.46
C SER A 35 17.19 -53.86 8.84
N ILE A 36 17.40 -52.82 9.66
CA ILE A 36 17.63 -51.45 9.18
C ILE A 36 19.03 -51.31 8.57
N LYS A 37 20.05 -51.97 9.14
CA LYS A 37 21.43 -51.88 8.67
C LYS A 37 21.67 -52.53 7.29
N HIS A 38 20.83 -53.48 6.88
CA HIS A 38 20.93 -54.11 5.56
C HIS A 38 20.25 -53.34 4.41
N LYS A 39 19.53 -52.26 4.71
CA LYS A 39 18.82 -51.43 3.71
C LYS A 39 19.52 -50.10 3.40
N GLU A 40 20.80 -49.96 3.78
CA GLU A 40 21.48 -48.65 3.75
C GLU A 40 22.44 -48.40 2.58
N ASN A 41 22.46 -49.24 1.53
CA ASN A 41 23.42 -49.07 0.43
C ASN A 41 22.88 -48.94 -1.01
N ARG A 42 21.57 -48.78 -1.23
CA ARG A 42 21.03 -48.41 -2.58
C ARG A 42 19.68 -47.67 -2.51
N SER A 43 19.65 -46.42 -2.01
CA SER A 43 18.54 -45.45 -2.30
C SER A 43 18.65 -44.07 -1.61
N LYS A 44 19.84 -43.50 -1.38
CA LYS A 44 19.96 -42.20 -0.67
C LYS A 44 19.54 -40.95 -1.47
N ASP A 45 19.38 -41.05 -2.80
CA ASP A 45 18.98 -39.89 -3.63
C ASP A 45 17.46 -39.77 -3.90
N PHE A 46 16.70 -40.86 -3.88
CA PHE A 46 15.27 -40.83 -4.23
C PHE A 46 14.36 -40.46 -3.05
N ASP A 47 14.68 -40.89 -1.82
CA ASP A 47 13.86 -40.62 -0.63
C ASP A 47 14.02 -39.18 -0.10
N ASN A 48 15.20 -38.57 -0.25
CA ASN A 48 15.41 -37.16 0.11
C ASN A 48 14.58 -36.20 -0.76
N ASN A 49 14.45 -36.48 -2.05
CA ASN A 49 13.68 -35.64 -2.97
C ASN A 49 12.18 -35.67 -2.70
N LYS A 50 11.62 -36.85 -2.38
CA LYS A 50 10.20 -36.99 -1.97
C LYS A 50 9.91 -36.27 -0.65
N THR A 51 10.80 -36.42 0.33
CA THR A 51 10.63 -35.81 1.65
C THR A 51 10.73 -34.28 1.57
N HIS A 52 11.70 -33.76 0.80
CA HIS A 52 11.87 -32.33 0.57
C HIS A 52 10.69 -31.70 -0.20
N ALA A 53 10.14 -32.41 -1.19
CA ALA A 53 8.95 -31.96 -1.92
C ALA A 53 7.73 -31.85 -0.99
N VAL A 54 7.48 -32.85 -0.13
CA VAL A 54 6.37 -32.83 0.84
C VAL A 54 6.53 -31.68 1.85
N SER A 55 7.75 -31.43 2.36
CA SER A 55 8.00 -30.30 3.27
C SER A 55 7.80 -28.94 2.57
N THR A 56 8.19 -28.82 1.31
CA THR A 56 7.99 -27.60 0.51
C THR A 56 6.51 -27.33 0.28
N MET A 57 5.72 -28.37 -0.05
CA MET A 57 4.26 -28.24 -0.23
C MET A 57 3.58 -27.72 1.04
N LYS A 58 3.96 -28.25 2.21
CA LYS A 58 3.40 -27.79 3.50
C LYS A 58 3.79 -26.35 3.83
N ALA A 59 5.02 -25.94 3.51
CA ALA A 59 5.45 -24.55 3.68
C ALA A 59 4.65 -23.58 2.78
N VAL A 60 4.36 -23.98 1.54
CA VAL A 60 3.51 -23.22 0.62
C VAL A 60 2.07 -23.10 1.14
N GLU A 61 1.48 -24.19 1.64
CA GLU A 61 0.13 -24.17 2.21
C GLU A 61 0.02 -23.22 3.41
N ILE A 62 1.02 -23.24 4.31
CA ILE A 62 1.08 -22.31 5.45
C ILE A 62 1.19 -20.86 4.96
N LEU A 63 2.03 -20.59 3.96
CA LEU A 63 2.21 -19.24 3.43
C LEU A 63 0.94 -18.72 2.74
N CYS A 64 0.21 -19.58 2.03
CA CYS A 64 -1.01 -19.21 1.29
C CYS A 64 -2.27 -19.20 2.16
N GLN A 65 -2.22 -19.73 3.39
CA GLN A 65 -3.34 -19.77 4.32
C GLN A 65 -4.08 -18.43 4.54
N PRO A 66 -3.41 -17.27 4.68
CA PRO A 66 -4.07 -15.99 4.91
C PRO A 66 -4.63 -15.33 3.64
N THR A 67 -4.48 -15.95 2.47
CA THR A 67 -4.85 -15.35 1.19
C THR A 67 -6.31 -15.61 0.81
N ASP A 68 -6.91 -14.68 0.05
CA ASP A 68 -8.27 -14.83 -0.46
C ASP A 68 -8.34 -15.82 -1.63
N TYR A 69 -7.28 -15.91 -2.45
CA TYR A 69 -7.19 -16.81 -3.61
C TYR A 69 -6.19 -17.93 -3.34
N LYS A 70 -6.50 -18.77 -2.33
CA LYS A 70 -5.61 -19.82 -1.80
C LYS A 70 -5.16 -20.81 -2.86
N LYS A 71 -6.10 -21.28 -3.67
CA LYS A 71 -5.82 -22.29 -4.71
C LYS A 71 -4.81 -21.75 -5.72
N GLU A 72 -5.03 -20.55 -6.24
CA GLU A 72 -4.09 -19.92 -7.17
C GLU A 72 -2.74 -19.58 -6.53
N CYS A 73 -2.71 -19.22 -5.25
CA CYS A 73 -1.47 -19.03 -4.49
C CYS A 73 -0.65 -20.31 -4.45
N GLU A 74 -1.29 -21.41 -4.04
CA GLU A 74 -0.64 -22.71 -3.89
C GLU A 74 -0.20 -23.28 -5.23
N GLU A 75 -1.06 -23.27 -6.25
CA GLU A 75 -0.74 -23.78 -7.59
C GLU A 75 0.46 -23.05 -8.18
N SER A 76 0.51 -21.72 -8.05
CA SER A 76 1.60 -20.93 -8.61
C SER A 76 2.92 -21.18 -7.86
N LEU A 77 2.88 -21.26 -6.54
CA LEU A 77 4.08 -21.51 -5.74
C LEU A 77 4.57 -22.96 -5.82
N LYS A 78 3.67 -23.95 -5.84
CA LYS A 78 4.04 -25.37 -5.99
C LYS A 78 4.74 -25.64 -7.33
N ALA A 79 4.46 -24.87 -8.37
CA ALA A 79 5.10 -25.00 -9.68
C ALA A 79 6.56 -24.52 -9.71
N GLU A 80 6.94 -23.56 -8.86
CA GLU A 80 8.25 -22.89 -8.94
C GLU A 80 9.10 -22.99 -7.66
N ALA A 81 8.49 -23.33 -6.51
CA ALA A 81 9.19 -23.39 -5.24
C ALA A 81 9.90 -24.72 -5.02
N ASN A 82 11.20 -24.63 -4.71
CA ASN A 82 12.03 -25.75 -4.28
C ASN A 82 12.63 -25.51 -2.88
N THR A 83 11.95 -24.74 -2.04
CA THR A 83 12.48 -24.29 -0.76
C THR A 83 11.39 -24.19 0.31
N THR A 84 11.75 -24.49 1.55
CA THR A 84 10.90 -24.30 2.72
C THR A 84 11.11 -22.94 3.39
N ASP A 85 12.08 -22.14 2.92
CA ASP A 85 12.40 -20.83 3.48
C ASP A 85 11.31 -19.81 3.14
N THR A 86 10.60 -19.33 4.16
CA THR A 86 9.50 -18.36 4.04
C THR A 86 9.90 -17.09 3.29
N ARG A 87 11.11 -16.56 3.52
CA ARG A 87 11.57 -15.33 2.84
C ARG A 87 11.78 -15.60 1.35
N LYS A 88 12.37 -16.74 0.99
CA LYS A 88 12.53 -17.14 -0.41
C LYS A 88 11.18 -17.41 -1.07
N LEU A 89 10.25 -18.09 -0.39
CA LEU A 89 8.89 -18.30 -0.90
C LEU A 89 8.15 -16.99 -1.17
N ILE A 90 8.28 -16.00 -0.29
CA ILE A 90 7.75 -14.65 -0.53
C ILE A 90 8.41 -14.03 -1.77
N GLN A 91 9.73 -14.09 -1.90
CA GLN A 91 10.43 -13.56 -3.09
C GLN A 91 9.97 -14.24 -4.40
N ILE A 92 9.73 -15.55 -4.37
CA ILE A 92 9.17 -16.31 -5.49
C ILE A 92 7.76 -15.81 -5.81
N ALA A 93 6.87 -15.66 -4.80
CA ALA A 93 5.52 -15.13 -4.99
C ALA A 93 5.52 -13.74 -5.66
N PHE A 94 6.45 -12.87 -5.27
CA PHE A 94 6.66 -11.57 -5.90
C PHE A 94 7.11 -11.70 -7.36
N ASN A 95 8.10 -12.54 -7.65
CA ASN A 95 8.61 -12.75 -9.01
C ASN A 95 7.50 -13.27 -9.94
N ILE A 96 6.76 -14.30 -9.52
CA ILE A 96 5.62 -14.86 -10.25
C ILE A 96 4.60 -13.76 -10.56
N THR A 97 4.28 -12.93 -9.55
CA THR A 97 3.31 -11.85 -9.70
C THR A 97 3.80 -10.80 -10.71
N ILE A 98 5.06 -10.38 -10.63
CA ILE A 98 5.69 -9.44 -11.57
C ILE A 98 5.66 -10.00 -12.99
N GLU A 99 6.02 -11.27 -13.16
CA GLU A 99 6.00 -11.94 -14.46
C GLU A 99 4.58 -11.98 -15.03
N ARG A 100 3.59 -12.34 -14.20
CA ARG A 100 2.19 -12.42 -14.61
C ARG A 100 1.66 -11.07 -15.07
N ILE A 101 1.93 -9.99 -14.33
CA ILE A 101 1.59 -8.62 -14.74
C ILE A 101 2.32 -8.24 -16.04
N GLY A 102 3.60 -8.62 -16.17
CA GLY A 102 4.39 -8.41 -17.39
C GLY A 102 3.80 -9.12 -18.61
N ASN A 103 3.30 -10.35 -18.43
CA ASN A 103 2.63 -11.11 -19.48
C ASN A 103 1.27 -10.48 -19.84
N SER A 104 0.53 -9.97 -18.86
CA SER A 104 -0.68 -9.18 -19.11
C SER A 104 -0.37 -7.91 -19.92
N LEU A 105 0.70 -7.18 -19.60
CA LEU A 105 1.16 -6.03 -20.37
C LEU A 105 1.51 -6.38 -21.83
N LYS A 106 2.19 -7.52 -22.06
CA LYS A 106 2.46 -8.01 -23.42
C LYS A 106 1.16 -8.23 -24.20
N LYS A 107 0.14 -8.85 -23.58
CA LYS A 107 -1.19 -9.04 -24.20
C LYS A 107 -1.89 -7.71 -24.45
N THR A 108 -1.85 -6.75 -23.52
CA THR A 108 -2.37 -5.39 -23.71
C THR A 108 -1.73 -4.70 -24.91
N ASN A 109 -0.42 -4.88 -25.14
CA ASN A 109 0.27 -4.33 -26.30
C ASN A 109 -0.21 -4.93 -27.62
N LEU A 110 -0.56 -6.24 -27.63
CA LEU A 110 -1.14 -6.89 -28.81
C LEU A 110 -2.55 -6.38 -29.08
N MET A 111 -3.39 -6.30 -28.05
CA MET A 111 -4.76 -5.78 -28.15
C MET A 111 -4.77 -4.34 -28.67
N HIS A 112 -3.85 -3.50 -28.19
CA HIS A 112 -3.73 -2.12 -28.65
C HIS A 112 -3.41 -1.99 -30.15
N LYS A 113 -2.69 -2.93 -30.76
CA LYS A 113 -2.34 -2.84 -32.19
C LYS A 113 -3.53 -3.12 -33.11
N VAL A 114 -4.53 -3.84 -32.62
CA VAL A 114 -5.68 -4.32 -33.41
C VAL A 114 -6.98 -3.61 -33.05
N GLU A 115 -7.00 -2.86 -31.95
CA GLU A 115 -8.15 -2.07 -31.53
C GLU A 115 -8.39 -0.90 -32.49
N LYS A 116 -9.65 -0.71 -32.86
CA LYS A 116 -10.12 0.32 -33.80
C LYS A 116 -10.89 1.42 -33.09
N ASP A 117 -11.52 1.12 -31.95
CA ASP A 117 -12.22 2.14 -31.17
C ASP A 117 -11.22 3.08 -30.49
N HIS A 118 -11.40 4.38 -30.72
CA HIS A 118 -10.48 5.41 -30.24
C HIS A 118 -10.44 5.47 -28.71
N LYS A 119 -11.61 5.32 -28.05
CA LYS A 119 -11.69 5.37 -26.58
C LYS A 119 -11.07 4.12 -25.96
N ALA A 120 -11.30 2.95 -26.53
CA ALA A 120 -10.68 1.70 -26.13
C ALA A 120 -9.15 1.73 -26.32
N THR A 121 -8.67 2.32 -27.42
CA THR A 121 -7.23 2.53 -27.67
C THR A 121 -6.61 3.40 -26.57
N MET A 122 -7.24 4.52 -26.21
CA MET A 122 -6.76 5.38 -25.12
C MET A 122 -6.84 4.70 -23.74
N ALA A 123 -7.85 3.87 -23.50
CA ALA A 123 -7.96 3.04 -22.30
C ALA A 123 -6.83 2.00 -22.24
N LEU A 124 -6.48 1.38 -23.38
CA LEU A 124 -5.35 0.45 -23.48
C LEU A 124 -4.01 1.16 -23.23
N ASP A 125 -3.80 2.37 -23.75
CA ASP A 125 -2.59 3.15 -23.45
C ASP A 125 -2.49 3.52 -21.97
N THR A 126 -3.61 3.90 -21.37
CA THR A 126 -3.70 4.14 -19.93
C THR A 126 -3.39 2.87 -19.14
N CYS A 127 -3.93 1.73 -19.57
CA CYS A 127 -3.66 0.43 -18.96
C CYS A 127 -2.18 0.06 -19.02
N LYS A 128 -1.49 0.27 -20.15
CA LYS A 128 -0.04 0.01 -20.26
C LYS A 128 0.75 0.81 -19.21
N GLN A 129 0.44 2.08 -19.05
CA GLN A 129 1.09 2.95 -18.06
C GLN A 129 0.84 2.45 -16.63
N LEU A 130 -0.42 2.10 -16.33
CA LEU A 130 -0.82 1.57 -15.03
C LEU A 130 -0.15 0.23 -14.71
N MET A 131 -0.02 -0.67 -15.68
CA MET A 131 0.70 -1.94 -15.50
C MET A 131 2.18 -1.74 -15.25
N ASP A 132 2.83 -0.80 -15.95
CA ASP A 132 4.24 -0.46 -15.69
C ASP A 132 4.42 0.13 -14.28
N LEU A 133 3.50 0.97 -13.80
CA LEU A 133 3.49 1.46 -12.42
C LEU A 133 3.26 0.33 -11.40
N SER A 134 2.36 -0.61 -11.70
CA SER A 134 2.12 -1.80 -10.87
C SER A 134 3.38 -2.66 -10.75
N ILE A 135 4.01 -3.00 -11.87
CA ILE A 135 5.30 -3.73 -11.92
C ILE A 135 6.37 -2.98 -11.12
N ASN A 136 6.43 -1.65 -11.20
CA ASN A 136 7.38 -0.86 -10.42
C ASN A 136 7.12 -0.97 -8.90
N GLY A 137 5.85 -0.88 -8.48
CA GLY A 137 5.45 -1.06 -7.08
C GLY A 137 5.85 -2.42 -6.52
N PHE A 138 5.68 -3.48 -7.30
CA PHE A 138 6.13 -4.83 -6.94
C PHE A 138 7.66 -4.95 -6.90
N ASN A 139 8.38 -4.44 -7.90
CA ASN A 139 9.85 -4.47 -7.92
C ASN A 139 10.45 -3.70 -6.74
N ARG A 140 9.89 -2.52 -6.44
CA ARG A 140 10.32 -1.70 -5.29
C ARG A 140 10.11 -2.44 -3.97
N SER A 141 8.97 -3.12 -3.86
CA SER A 141 8.65 -3.95 -2.70
C SER A 141 9.60 -5.15 -2.56
N LEU A 142 9.86 -5.86 -3.66
CA LEU A 142 10.77 -6.99 -3.71
C LEU A 142 12.21 -6.60 -3.31
N GLU A 143 12.70 -5.48 -3.83
CA GLU A 143 14.03 -4.98 -3.49
C GLU A 143 14.14 -4.64 -1.99
N ARG A 144 13.07 -4.11 -1.41
CA ARG A 144 13.03 -3.82 0.03
C ARG A 144 13.01 -5.08 0.88
N ILE A 145 12.31 -6.14 0.45
CA ILE A 145 12.31 -7.45 1.10
C ILE A 145 13.68 -8.12 1.03
N ARG A 146 14.42 -7.97 -0.08
CA ARG A 146 15.79 -8.48 -0.20
C ARG A 146 16.74 -7.84 0.80
N ARG A 147 16.57 -6.54 1.07
CA ARG A 147 17.38 -5.76 2.01
C ARG A 147 16.82 -5.76 3.45
N PHE A 148 15.92 -6.69 3.77
CA PHE A 148 15.22 -6.68 5.05
C PHE A 148 16.20 -6.83 6.23
N ASN A 149 16.15 -5.86 7.15
CA ASN A 149 16.88 -5.86 8.42
C ASN A 149 15.88 -5.70 9.57
N ILE A 150 16.07 -6.48 10.64
CA ILE A 150 15.20 -6.60 11.81
C ILE A 150 14.99 -5.23 12.50
N TYR A 151 16.02 -4.36 12.50
CA TYR A 151 15.98 -3.06 13.18
C TYR A 151 15.02 -2.02 12.57
N ASN A 152 14.48 -2.24 11.36
CA ASN A 152 13.61 -1.27 10.66
C ASN A 152 12.34 -1.92 10.07
N PHE A 153 11.91 -3.06 10.62
CA PHE A 153 10.89 -3.90 9.99
C PHE A 153 9.50 -3.25 9.88
N ASP A 154 9.04 -2.49 10.88
CA ASP A 154 7.73 -1.82 10.86
C ASP A 154 7.59 -0.81 9.72
N ASN A 155 8.65 -0.03 9.48
CA ASN A 155 8.70 0.91 8.37
C ASN A 155 8.77 0.17 7.03
N ILE A 156 9.51 -0.95 6.96
CA ILE A 156 9.57 -1.78 5.75
C ILE A 156 8.18 -2.32 5.41
N LEU A 157 7.50 -2.96 6.36
CA LEU A 157 6.20 -3.57 6.14
C LEU A 157 5.11 -2.55 5.82
N THR A 158 5.13 -1.38 6.46
CA THR A 158 4.20 -0.29 6.13
C THR A 158 4.38 0.17 4.69
N ASN A 159 5.62 0.38 4.24
CA ASN A 159 5.91 0.73 2.85
C ASN A 159 5.49 -0.37 1.86
N LEU A 160 5.74 -1.63 2.19
CA LEU A 160 5.29 -2.77 1.37
C LEU A 160 3.78 -2.77 1.20
N LYS A 161 3.01 -2.62 2.29
CA LYS A 161 1.55 -2.52 2.23
C LYS A 161 1.10 -1.38 1.32
N VAL A 162 1.71 -0.20 1.46
CA VAL A 162 1.37 0.98 0.64
C VAL A 162 1.66 0.74 -0.84
N TRP A 163 2.86 0.27 -1.18
CA TRP A 163 3.25 0.07 -2.59
C TRP A 163 2.46 -1.05 -3.25
N LEU A 164 2.19 -2.15 -2.54
CA LEU A 164 1.40 -3.27 -3.04
C LEU A 164 -0.07 -2.90 -3.22
N SER A 165 -0.68 -2.21 -2.25
CA SER A 165 -2.06 -1.71 -2.41
C SER A 165 -2.17 -0.77 -3.61
N GLY A 166 -1.21 0.16 -3.77
CA GLY A 166 -1.14 1.01 -4.96
C GLY A 166 -0.99 0.23 -6.26
N ALA A 167 -0.15 -0.81 -6.27
CA ALA A 167 0.04 -1.67 -7.44
C ALA A 167 -1.23 -2.43 -7.84
N ILE A 168 -2.04 -2.88 -6.87
CA ILE A 168 -3.36 -3.50 -7.10
C ILE A 168 -4.34 -2.45 -7.65
N THR A 169 -4.41 -1.26 -7.03
CA THR A 169 -5.28 -0.18 -7.49
C THR A 169 -4.99 0.22 -8.94
N TYR A 170 -3.73 0.19 -9.39
CA TYR A 170 -3.42 0.45 -10.80
C TYR A 170 -4.03 -0.59 -11.75
N GLN A 171 -4.12 -1.85 -11.34
CA GLN A 171 -4.74 -2.90 -12.15
C GLN A 171 -6.27 -2.72 -12.25
N GLU A 172 -6.92 -2.37 -11.14
CA GLU A 172 -8.35 -2.02 -11.14
C GLU A 172 -8.63 -0.78 -11.98
N THR A 173 -7.79 0.25 -11.82
CA THR A 173 -7.92 1.52 -12.56
C THR A 173 -7.77 1.32 -14.07
N CYS A 174 -6.98 0.31 -14.50
CA CYS A 174 -6.93 -0.06 -15.91
C CYS A 174 -8.31 -0.53 -16.40
N LEU A 175 -8.99 -1.39 -15.64
CA LEU A 175 -10.30 -1.92 -16.01
C LEU A 175 -11.38 -0.84 -16.01
N ASP A 176 -11.30 0.12 -15.09
CA ASP A 176 -12.21 1.27 -15.02
C ASP A 176 -12.13 2.14 -16.27
N GLY A 177 -10.95 2.17 -16.91
CA GLY A 177 -10.74 2.88 -18.16
C GLY A 177 -11.62 2.42 -19.31
N PHE A 178 -12.22 1.23 -19.20
CA PHE A 178 -13.12 0.66 -20.19
C PHE A 178 -14.60 0.80 -19.83
N GLU A 179 -14.95 1.42 -18.69
CA GLU A 179 -16.35 1.65 -18.35
C GLU A 179 -17.05 2.53 -19.39
N ASN A 180 -18.26 2.11 -19.81
CA ASN A 180 -19.08 2.80 -20.81
C ASN A 180 -18.42 2.94 -22.20
N ILE A 181 -17.46 2.09 -22.53
CA ILE A 181 -16.91 1.96 -23.89
C ILE A 181 -17.58 0.76 -24.59
N ASN A 182 -18.14 0.99 -25.77
CA ASN A 182 -18.75 -0.05 -26.59
C ASN A 182 -17.66 -0.82 -27.38
N SER A 183 -16.75 -1.51 -26.68
CA SER A 183 -15.73 -2.39 -27.27
C SER A 183 -15.56 -3.67 -26.43
N ASP A 184 -15.17 -4.76 -27.09
CA ASP A 184 -14.82 -6.04 -26.44
C ASP A 184 -13.48 -5.97 -25.66
N ALA A 185 -12.70 -4.89 -25.84
CA ALA A 185 -11.41 -4.72 -25.19
C ALA A 185 -11.52 -4.69 -23.66
N GLY A 186 -12.59 -4.12 -23.10
CA GLY A 186 -12.78 -4.08 -21.65
C GLY A 186 -12.98 -5.46 -21.03
N GLU A 187 -13.75 -6.33 -21.69
CA GLU A 187 -13.97 -7.71 -21.24
C GLU A 187 -12.72 -8.56 -21.39
N LYS A 188 -12.05 -8.48 -22.55
CA LYS A 188 -10.76 -9.15 -22.78
C LYS A 188 -9.70 -8.69 -21.77
N MET A 189 -9.65 -7.39 -21.46
CA MET A 189 -8.69 -6.86 -20.49
C MET A 189 -8.98 -7.39 -19.07
N ARG A 190 -10.26 -7.51 -18.71
CA ARG A 190 -10.67 -8.13 -17.45
C ARG A 190 -10.18 -9.57 -17.34
N ASP A 191 -10.36 -10.38 -18.38
CA ASP A 191 -9.85 -11.76 -18.40
C ASP A 191 -8.31 -11.80 -18.26
N VAL A 192 -7.61 -10.93 -19.01
CA VAL A 192 -6.15 -10.82 -18.98
C VAL A 192 -5.61 -10.42 -17.59
N LEU A 193 -6.35 -9.59 -16.83
CA LEU A 193 -5.90 -9.05 -15.54
C LEU A 193 -6.41 -9.79 -14.31
N THR A 194 -7.51 -10.54 -14.41
CA THR A 194 -8.12 -11.22 -13.23
C THR A 194 -7.07 -12.07 -12.50
N LYS A 195 -6.33 -12.86 -13.27
CA LYS A 195 -5.26 -13.73 -12.76
C LYS A 195 -4.10 -12.94 -12.13
N SER A 196 -3.72 -11.78 -12.67
CA SER A 196 -2.66 -10.95 -12.08
C SER A 196 -3.14 -10.25 -10.80
N MET A 197 -4.42 -9.84 -10.77
CA MET A 197 -5.04 -9.21 -9.61
C MET A 197 -5.17 -10.18 -8.44
N HIS A 198 -5.57 -11.43 -8.68
CA HIS A 198 -5.62 -12.48 -7.65
C HIS A 198 -4.24 -12.70 -7.01
N MET A 199 -3.20 -12.85 -7.83
CA MET A 199 -1.82 -13.01 -7.33
C MET A 199 -1.32 -11.78 -6.58
N SER A 200 -1.66 -10.59 -7.06
CA SER A 200 -1.32 -9.33 -6.40
C SER A 200 -1.97 -9.23 -5.02
N SER A 201 -3.25 -9.61 -4.91
CA SER A 201 -3.98 -9.69 -3.64
C SER A 201 -3.35 -10.71 -2.69
N ASN A 202 -3.01 -11.89 -3.18
CA ASN A 202 -2.35 -12.93 -2.39
C ASN A 202 -1.02 -12.43 -1.78
N VAL A 203 -0.17 -11.77 -2.58
CA VAL A 203 1.08 -11.20 -2.07
C VAL A 203 0.83 -10.14 -1.00
N LEU A 204 -0.17 -9.26 -1.18
CA LEU A 204 -0.54 -8.28 -0.16
C LEU A 204 -1.01 -8.95 1.14
N ALA A 205 -1.87 -9.96 1.05
CA ALA A 205 -2.37 -10.71 2.20
C ALA A 205 -1.24 -11.41 2.97
N ILE A 206 -0.29 -12.03 2.26
CA ILE A 206 0.91 -12.63 2.85
C ILE A 206 1.71 -11.59 3.65
N ILE A 207 1.93 -10.40 3.08
CA ILE A 207 2.66 -9.31 3.76
C ILE A 207 1.88 -8.76 4.97
N TYR A 208 0.55 -8.70 4.90
CA TYR A 208 -0.29 -8.33 6.04
C TYR A 208 -0.19 -9.36 7.17
N ALA A 209 -0.26 -10.65 6.85
CA ALA A 209 -0.12 -11.73 7.82
C ALA A 209 1.27 -11.72 8.46
N LEU A 210 2.34 -11.61 7.65
CA LEU A 210 3.71 -11.49 8.13
C LEU A 210 3.88 -10.31 9.08
N SER A 211 3.30 -9.16 8.72
CA SER A 211 3.33 -7.97 9.57
C SER A 211 2.65 -8.19 10.91
N LYS A 212 1.51 -8.88 10.92
CA LYS A 212 0.78 -9.19 12.15
C LYS A 212 1.60 -10.13 13.04
N THR A 213 2.13 -11.22 12.49
CA THR A 213 2.96 -12.19 13.22
C THR A 213 4.18 -11.53 13.86
N LEU A 214 4.87 -10.65 13.14
CA LEU A 214 6.05 -9.96 13.68
C LEU A 214 5.68 -8.95 14.78
N SER A 215 4.56 -8.23 14.63
CA SER A 215 4.05 -7.36 15.70
C SER A 215 3.68 -8.14 16.97
N ASP A 216 3.07 -9.32 16.83
CA ASP A 216 2.70 -10.18 17.95
C ASP A 216 3.95 -10.78 18.66
N LEU A 217 5.01 -11.09 17.90
CA LEU A 217 6.30 -11.55 18.42
C LEU A 217 7.05 -10.45 19.21
N ASN A 218 6.99 -9.20 18.75
CA ASN A 218 7.55 -8.08 19.52
C ASN A 218 6.79 -7.84 20.83
N ALA A 219 5.45 -7.95 20.82
CA ALA A 219 4.66 -7.84 22.03
C ALA A 219 5.00 -8.93 23.05
N THR A 220 5.27 -10.16 22.59
CA THR A 220 5.67 -11.28 23.47
C THR A 220 7.11 -11.18 23.98
N ASN A 221 8.07 -10.68 23.19
CA ASN A 221 9.42 -10.39 23.67
C ASN A 221 9.45 -9.25 24.71
N VAL A 222 8.57 -8.24 24.59
CA VAL A 222 8.39 -7.21 25.61
C VAL A 222 7.79 -7.78 26.90
N VAL A 223 6.94 -8.81 26.81
CA VAL A 223 6.39 -9.50 27.99
C VAL A 223 7.42 -10.45 28.63
N ALA A 224 8.31 -11.07 27.85
CA ALA A 224 9.42 -11.89 28.37
C ALA A 224 10.56 -11.04 28.99
N ALA A 225 10.75 -9.80 28.52
CA ALA A 225 11.72 -8.85 29.08
C ALA A 225 11.20 -8.07 30.31
N ARG A 226 9.97 -8.34 30.79
CA ARG A 226 9.41 -7.73 32.01
C ARG A 226 9.85 -8.40 33.32
N GLY A 227 10.94 -9.15 33.30
CA GLY A 227 11.66 -9.60 34.48
C GLY A 227 13.02 -8.93 34.51
N LEU A 228 13.15 -7.85 35.28
CA LEU A 228 14.34 -7.00 35.46
C LEU A 228 14.55 -5.96 34.34
N LEU A 229 14.02 -4.75 34.53
CA LEU A 229 14.82 -3.53 34.61
C LEU A 229 13.95 -2.34 35.04
N GLN A 230 14.59 -1.54 35.89
CA GLN A 230 14.10 -0.46 36.72
C GLN A 230 13.85 0.82 35.90
N ASP A 231 12.88 1.62 36.35
CA ASP A 231 12.61 2.97 35.88
C ASP A 231 13.89 3.77 35.63
N SER A 232 14.04 4.28 34.41
CA SER A 232 14.78 5.50 34.15
C SER A 232 14.11 6.23 32.99
N GLU A 233 13.30 7.23 33.36
CA GLU A 233 13.13 8.42 32.55
C GLU A 233 14.52 8.97 32.26
N ASP A 234 14.99 8.88 31.02
CA ASP A 234 16.03 9.78 30.56
C ASP A 234 15.77 10.25 29.14
N GLN A 235 15.45 11.54 29.12
CA GLN A 235 15.33 12.45 28.01
C GLN A 235 16.67 12.51 27.26
N HIS A 236 16.76 11.84 26.10
CA HIS A 236 17.86 12.07 25.19
C HIS A 236 17.74 13.48 24.58
N VAL A 237 18.47 14.41 25.19
CA VAL A 237 18.91 15.69 24.62
C VAL A 237 19.69 15.35 23.34
N LEU A 238 19.06 15.59 22.19
CA LEU A 238 19.68 15.36 20.88
C LEU A 238 20.74 16.42 20.60
N ASN A 239 21.98 16.04 20.89
CA ASN A 239 23.18 16.69 20.39
C ASN A 239 23.41 16.29 18.92
N HIS A 240 24.03 17.20 18.17
CA HIS A 240 24.21 17.21 16.72
C HIS A 240 24.61 15.87 16.08
N ASP A 241 23.67 15.26 15.34
CA ASP A 241 23.85 14.66 14.00
C ASP A 241 22.53 14.01 13.55
N GLU A 242 21.70 14.80 12.86
CA GLU A 242 20.34 14.41 12.43
C GLU A 242 20.37 13.33 11.33
N LEU A 243 20.13 12.09 11.73
CA LEU A 243 19.81 10.96 10.85
C LEU A 243 18.51 11.21 10.07
N LEU A 244 18.61 11.21 8.74
CA LEU A 244 17.48 11.26 7.81
C LEU A 244 16.58 10.01 7.97
N PRO A 245 15.25 10.12 7.77
CA PRO A 245 14.39 8.94 7.70
C PRO A 245 14.81 8.02 6.55
N SER A 246 14.94 6.72 6.80
CA SER A 246 15.51 5.70 5.87
C SER A 246 14.77 5.46 4.53
N TRP A 247 13.73 6.24 4.24
CA TRP A 247 13.00 6.23 2.97
C TRP A 247 13.25 7.49 2.13
N VAL A 248 13.84 8.53 2.73
CA VAL A 248 14.37 9.71 2.07
C VAL A 248 15.78 9.33 1.61
N ASP A 249 16.05 9.36 0.29
CA ASP A 249 17.39 9.05 -0.22
C ASP A 249 18.46 9.88 0.53
N ASP A 250 19.45 9.17 1.08
CA ASP A 250 20.52 9.58 2.01
C ASP A 250 21.39 10.79 1.59
N GLY A 251 21.07 11.47 0.48
CA GLY A 251 21.90 12.55 -0.07
C GLY A 251 21.18 13.88 -0.32
N SER A 252 19.92 14.02 0.08
CA SER A 252 19.12 15.14 -0.42
C SER A 252 19.29 16.40 0.43
N ALA A 253 19.88 17.43 -0.17
CA ALA A 253 20.03 18.79 0.33
C ALA A 253 18.70 19.52 0.63
N VAL A 254 17.58 18.80 0.75
CA VAL A 254 16.23 19.29 1.02
C VAL A 254 16.19 20.17 2.28
N ARG A 255 17.01 19.83 3.29
CA ARG A 255 17.18 20.58 4.54
C ARG A 255 17.50 22.07 4.34
N ARG A 256 18.22 22.45 3.27
CA ARG A 256 18.72 23.83 3.08
C ARG A 256 17.75 24.77 2.36
N PHE A 257 16.68 24.27 1.72
CA PHE A 257 15.93 25.08 0.76
C PHE A 257 14.89 26.03 1.38
N LEU A 258 14.46 25.82 2.63
CA LEU A 258 13.31 26.57 3.20
C LEU A 258 13.68 27.41 4.43
N HIS A 259 14.98 27.57 4.67
CA HIS A 259 15.50 28.62 5.55
C HIS A 259 15.46 30.01 4.91
N THR A 260 15.07 30.11 3.65
CA THR A 260 15.25 31.31 2.85
C THR A 260 13.97 31.67 2.13
N SER A 261 13.53 32.93 2.26
CA SER A 261 12.40 33.51 1.52
C SER A 261 12.47 33.08 0.04
N SER A 262 11.32 32.83 -0.60
CA SER A 262 11.22 32.43 -2.02
C SER A 262 12.00 33.35 -2.98
N GLN A 263 12.33 34.57 -2.53
CA GLN A 263 13.17 35.55 -3.21
C GLN A 263 14.68 35.24 -3.20
N LYS A 264 15.16 34.30 -2.38
CA LYS A 264 16.59 33.93 -2.25
C LYS A 264 16.89 32.50 -2.73
N LEU A 265 15.90 31.77 -3.23
CA LEU A 265 16.12 30.48 -3.89
C LEU A 265 16.76 30.70 -5.26
N LYS A 266 17.98 30.22 -5.47
CA LYS A 266 18.64 30.28 -6.79
C LYS A 266 17.99 29.24 -7.72
N PRO A 267 17.23 29.66 -8.75
CA PRO A 267 16.59 28.70 -9.65
C PRO A 267 17.62 28.05 -10.56
N HIS A 268 17.40 26.77 -10.91
CA HIS A 268 18.22 26.08 -11.90
C HIS A 268 17.82 26.50 -13.33
N VAL A 269 16.53 26.76 -13.52
CA VAL A 269 15.96 27.22 -14.77
C VAL A 269 14.80 28.18 -14.49
N VAL A 270 14.70 29.21 -15.33
CA VAL A 270 13.61 30.18 -15.31
C VAL A 270 12.78 30.02 -16.57
N VAL A 271 11.47 29.89 -16.40
CA VAL A 271 10.46 29.87 -17.45
C VAL A 271 9.73 31.21 -17.44
N ALA A 272 9.71 31.90 -18.58
CA ALA A 272 9.01 33.17 -18.71
C ALA A 272 8.44 33.36 -20.11
N LYS A 273 7.14 33.67 -20.20
CA LYS A 273 6.47 33.91 -21.48
C LYS A 273 6.99 35.12 -22.24
N ASP A 274 7.41 36.15 -21.52
CA ASP A 274 7.96 37.39 -22.07
C ASP A 274 9.37 37.22 -22.66
N GLY A 275 9.98 36.03 -22.54
CA GLY A 275 11.32 35.75 -23.02
C GLY A 275 12.44 36.15 -22.05
N SER A 276 12.12 36.67 -20.86
CA SER A 276 13.13 37.00 -19.82
C SER A 276 13.72 35.77 -19.11
N GLY A 277 13.20 34.58 -19.41
CA GLY A 277 13.66 33.28 -18.89
C GLY A 277 14.34 32.46 -19.98
N LYS A 278 14.94 31.34 -19.57
CA LYS A 278 15.62 30.41 -20.49
C LYS A 278 14.64 29.74 -21.47
N PHE A 279 13.42 29.47 -21.02
CA PHE A 279 12.37 28.87 -21.84
C PHE A 279 11.07 29.64 -21.72
N LYS A 280 10.23 29.53 -22.75
CA LYS A 280 8.86 30.07 -22.74
C LYS A 280 7.85 29.04 -22.24
N ARG A 281 8.19 27.75 -22.31
CA ARG A 281 7.32 26.63 -21.95
C ARG A 281 7.86 25.83 -20.78
N ILE A 282 6.96 25.32 -19.94
CA ILE A 282 7.33 24.56 -18.73
C ILE A 282 7.88 23.18 -19.11
N ASN A 283 7.28 22.53 -20.12
CA ASN A 283 7.73 21.22 -20.58
C ASN A 283 9.15 21.25 -21.19
N GLU A 284 9.61 22.39 -21.71
CA GLU A 284 11.00 22.56 -22.17
C GLU A 284 11.98 22.60 -21.00
N ALA A 285 11.61 23.31 -19.93
CA ALA A 285 12.41 23.36 -18.71
C ALA A 285 12.51 21.99 -18.02
N LEU A 286 11.44 21.18 -18.07
CA LEU A 286 11.46 19.82 -17.53
C LEU A 286 12.46 18.89 -18.24
N LYS A 287 12.77 19.12 -19.52
CA LYS A 287 13.79 18.34 -20.24
C LYS A 287 15.21 18.56 -19.70
N MET A 288 15.44 19.65 -18.96
CA MET A 288 16.71 19.90 -18.28
C MET A 288 16.86 19.14 -16.95
N VAL A 289 15.79 18.55 -16.43
CA VAL A 289 15.85 17.81 -15.16
C VAL A 289 16.69 16.54 -15.38
N PRO A 290 17.78 16.34 -14.61
CA PRO A 290 18.58 15.12 -14.71
C PRO A 290 17.73 13.87 -14.39
N LYS A 291 18.00 12.76 -15.08
CA LYS A 291 17.33 11.48 -14.78
C LYS A 291 17.73 11.00 -13.38
N LYS A 292 16.75 10.56 -12.59
CA LYS A 292 16.91 10.08 -11.20
C LYS A 292 17.72 11.07 -10.34
N ASN A 293 17.42 12.35 -10.52
CA ASN A 293 18.10 13.43 -9.81
C ASN A 293 17.99 13.25 -8.28
N LYS A 294 19.12 13.40 -7.59
CA LYS A 294 19.25 13.21 -6.13
C LYS A 294 19.08 14.51 -5.33
N LYS A 295 19.12 15.67 -5.99
CA LYS A 295 19.02 17.00 -5.37
C LYS A 295 17.83 17.77 -5.94
N PRO A 296 17.18 18.68 -5.20
CA PRO A 296 16.10 19.49 -5.76
C PRO A 296 16.48 20.25 -7.03
N PHE A 297 15.70 20.09 -8.11
CA PHE A 297 15.82 20.86 -9.34
C PHE A 297 14.71 21.91 -9.38
N ILE A 298 15.10 23.19 -9.29
CA ILE A 298 14.17 24.30 -9.12
C ILE A 298 13.85 24.91 -10.49
N ILE A 299 12.58 24.84 -10.87
CA ILE A 299 12.00 25.51 -12.03
C ILE A 299 11.21 26.72 -11.52
N TYR A 300 11.70 27.91 -11.81
CA TYR A 300 11.00 29.15 -11.50
C TYR A 300 10.11 29.56 -12.67
N ILE A 301 8.83 29.74 -12.42
CA ILE A 301 7.81 30.03 -13.44
C ILE A 301 7.31 31.45 -13.22
N ARG A 302 7.73 32.38 -14.07
CA ARG A 302 7.31 33.78 -13.98
C ARG A 302 5.82 33.94 -14.27
N LYS A 303 5.27 35.09 -13.88
CA LYS A 303 3.89 35.52 -14.12
C LYS A 303 3.47 35.25 -15.57
N GLY A 304 2.26 34.75 -15.73
CA GLY A 304 1.71 34.37 -17.02
C GLY A 304 0.70 33.24 -16.91
N VAL A 305 -0.06 33.07 -17.99
CA VAL A 305 -1.03 31.98 -18.15
C VAL A 305 -0.46 30.96 -19.13
N TYR A 306 0.01 29.83 -18.63
CA TYR A 306 0.63 28.75 -19.39
C TYR A 306 -0.43 27.71 -19.78
N HIS A 307 -0.76 27.66 -21.07
CA HIS A 307 -1.70 26.69 -21.63
C HIS A 307 -0.93 25.43 -22.03
N GLU A 308 -0.60 24.61 -21.04
CA GLU A 308 0.23 23.43 -21.19
C GLU A 308 -0.23 22.32 -20.25
N TYR A 309 -0.21 21.09 -20.74
CA TYR A 309 -0.30 19.91 -19.88
C TYR A 309 1.11 19.54 -19.44
N VAL A 310 1.40 19.74 -18.17
CA VAL A 310 2.72 19.50 -17.59
C VAL A 310 2.76 18.07 -17.04
N GLU A 311 3.72 17.29 -17.52
CA GLU A 311 3.92 15.90 -17.08
C GLU A 311 5.31 15.73 -16.47
N VAL A 312 5.34 15.46 -15.15
CA VAL A 312 6.58 15.13 -14.44
C VAL A 312 6.71 13.60 -14.39
N THR A 313 7.57 13.06 -15.24
CA THR A 313 7.74 11.60 -15.36
C THR A 313 8.45 11.01 -14.14
N LYS A 314 8.32 9.69 -13.93
CA LYS A 314 9.02 8.96 -12.85
C LYS A 314 10.56 9.10 -12.88
N GLN A 315 11.14 9.49 -14.01
CA GLN A 315 12.58 9.72 -14.13
C GLN A 315 13.01 11.08 -13.59
N MET A 316 12.07 12.01 -13.39
CA MET A 316 12.30 13.38 -12.94
C MET A 316 12.04 13.49 -11.44
N THR A 317 12.97 12.99 -10.62
CA THR A 317 12.86 13.04 -9.15
C THR A 317 13.29 14.40 -8.58
N HIS A 318 12.73 14.79 -7.44
CA HIS A 318 13.06 16.04 -6.73
C HIS A 318 12.84 17.33 -7.55
N VAL A 319 11.78 17.41 -8.37
CA VAL A 319 11.43 18.64 -9.09
C VAL A 319 10.64 19.60 -8.19
N VAL A 320 10.99 20.88 -8.21
CA VAL A 320 10.30 21.94 -7.44
C VAL A 320 9.85 23.04 -8.39
N PHE A 321 8.56 23.36 -8.40
CA PHE A 321 8.00 24.50 -9.11
C PHE A 321 7.77 25.66 -8.15
N VAL A 322 8.25 26.85 -8.52
CA VAL A 322 8.03 28.08 -7.76
C VAL A 322 7.49 29.13 -8.73
N GLY A 323 6.35 29.73 -8.41
CA GLY A 323 5.75 30.79 -9.23
C GLY A 323 5.86 32.18 -8.60
N ASP A 324 5.64 33.23 -9.39
CA ASP A 324 5.56 34.64 -8.93
C ASP A 324 4.39 34.91 -7.94
N GLY A 325 3.55 33.91 -7.68
CA GLY A 325 2.41 33.95 -6.77
C GLY A 325 1.15 33.34 -7.38
N ARG A 326 0.24 32.86 -6.52
CA ARG A 326 -0.98 32.11 -6.92
C ARG A 326 -1.87 32.83 -7.94
N ASN A 327 -1.96 34.16 -7.88
CA ASN A 327 -2.80 34.94 -8.80
C ASN A 327 -2.03 35.43 -10.05
N LYS A 328 -0.70 35.24 -10.10
CA LYS A 328 0.16 35.74 -11.18
C LYS A 328 0.63 34.64 -12.12
N THR A 329 0.84 33.43 -11.59
CA THR A 329 1.33 32.28 -12.35
C THR A 329 0.25 31.21 -12.40
N ARG A 330 -0.31 30.95 -13.59
CA ARG A 330 -1.38 29.98 -13.78
C ARG A 330 -1.02 28.99 -14.87
N ILE A 331 -1.04 27.70 -14.54
CA ILE A 331 -0.97 26.59 -15.51
C ILE A 331 -2.40 26.13 -15.75
N THR A 332 -2.82 26.02 -17.01
CA THR A 332 -4.22 25.74 -17.35
C THR A 332 -4.35 24.80 -18.56
N GLY A 333 -5.46 24.07 -18.59
CA GLY A 333 -5.83 23.12 -19.64
C GLY A 333 -7.33 22.79 -19.55
N ASN A 334 -7.84 22.07 -20.54
CA ASN A 334 -9.25 21.77 -20.77
C ASN A 334 -9.55 20.28 -21.07
N LYS A 335 -8.61 19.36 -20.80
CA LYS A 335 -8.83 17.91 -20.94
C LYS A 335 -10.02 17.46 -20.09
N ASN A 336 -10.94 16.71 -20.69
CA ASN A 336 -12.12 16.18 -20.03
C ASN A 336 -12.54 14.83 -20.64
N PHE A 337 -13.37 14.09 -19.92
CA PHE A 337 -13.82 12.77 -20.32
C PHE A 337 -14.72 12.75 -21.56
N MET A 338 -15.53 13.80 -21.77
CA MET A 338 -16.42 13.88 -22.93
C MET A 338 -15.63 13.90 -24.25
N ASP A 339 -14.47 14.54 -24.23
CA ASP A 339 -13.53 14.57 -25.36
C ASP A 339 -12.66 13.30 -25.46
N GLY A 340 -13.01 12.23 -24.73
CA GLY A 340 -12.36 10.92 -24.79
C GLY A 340 -11.17 10.74 -23.85
N ILE A 341 -10.85 11.71 -22.99
CA ILE A 341 -9.74 11.55 -22.02
C ILE A 341 -10.18 10.67 -20.85
N ASN A 342 -9.54 9.51 -20.70
CA ASN A 342 -9.80 8.60 -19.58
C ASN A 342 -9.65 9.30 -18.21
N THR A 343 -10.58 9.02 -17.28
CA THR A 343 -10.62 9.52 -15.90
C THR A 343 -9.30 9.35 -15.15
N TYR A 344 -8.49 8.32 -15.39
CA TYR A 344 -7.17 8.19 -14.77
C TYR A 344 -6.22 9.35 -15.11
N ARG A 345 -6.38 9.94 -16.30
CA ARG A 345 -5.64 11.14 -16.72
C ARG A 345 -6.22 12.43 -16.11
N THR A 346 -7.17 12.29 -15.19
CA THR A 346 -7.73 13.34 -14.33
C THR A 346 -7.41 13.01 -12.87
N SER A 347 -7.16 14.01 -12.04
CA SER A 347 -6.64 13.80 -10.69
C SER A 347 -7.66 13.14 -9.75
N THR A 348 -7.35 11.97 -9.20
CA THR A 348 -8.13 11.34 -8.10
C THR A 348 -7.22 10.69 -7.07
N VAL A 349 -7.48 10.93 -5.78
CA VAL A 349 -6.73 10.38 -4.62
C VAL A 349 -7.69 10.09 -3.46
N GLY A 350 -7.22 9.38 -2.42
CA GLY A 350 -7.86 9.40 -1.10
C GLY A 350 -7.68 10.78 -0.45
N ILE A 351 -8.72 11.31 0.19
CA ILE A 351 -8.82 12.74 0.53
C ILE A 351 -9.03 12.92 2.03
N VAL A 352 -8.12 13.66 2.67
CA VAL A 352 -8.35 14.25 3.99
C VAL A 352 -8.39 15.76 3.80
N ILE A 353 -9.52 16.37 4.15
CA ILE A 353 -9.68 17.83 4.19
C ILE A 353 -9.63 18.21 5.65
N GLN A 354 -8.58 18.93 6.04
CA GLN A 354 -8.39 19.41 7.40
C GLN A 354 -8.22 20.92 7.39
N GLY A 355 -9.01 21.61 8.22
CA GLY A 355 -9.01 23.06 8.26
C GLY A 355 -9.65 23.71 7.03
N GLY A 356 -9.79 25.04 7.07
CA GLY A 356 -10.32 25.82 5.96
C GLY A 356 -11.85 25.82 5.88
N SER A 357 -12.37 26.10 4.69
CA SER A 357 -13.80 26.37 4.46
C SER A 357 -14.31 25.77 3.16
N ILE A 358 -15.43 25.05 3.24
CA ILE A 358 -16.24 24.61 2.10
C ILE A 358 -17.39 25.61 1.97
N VAL A 359 -17.30 26.47 0.96
CA VAL A 359 -18.26 27.56 0.70
C VAL A 359 -18.70 27.56 -0.75
N SER A 360 -19.87 28.13 -1.00
CA SER A 360 -20.31 28.42 -2.36
C SER A 360 -19.50 29.56 -2.99
N SER A 361 -19.29 29.49 -4.30
CA SER A 361 -18.83 30.68 -5.04
C SER A 361 -19.94 31.72 -5.07
N HIS A 362 -19.57 32.99 -5.24
CA HIS A 362 -20.55 34.09 -5.26
C HIS A 362 -21.66 33.86 -6.30
N GLU A 363 -21.29 33.39 -7.49
CA GLU A 363 -22.22 33.11 -8.60
C GLU A 363 -23.14 31.91 -8.32
N TYR A 364 -22.66 30.93 -7.54
CA TYR A 364 -23.42 29.73 -7.22
C TYR A 364 -24.38 29.91 -6.03
N HIS A 365 -24.11 30.90 -5.17
CA HIS A 365 -24.80 31.03 -3.89
C HIS A 365 -26.32 31.14 -4.05
N SER A 366 -26.82 31.89 -5.03
CA SER A 366 -28.27 32.07 -5.26
C SER A 366 -28.98 30.78 -5.69
N VAL A 367 -28.27 29.83 -6.31
CA VAL A 367 -28.85 28.59 -6.86
C VAL A 367 -28.53 27.35 -6.03
N ARG A 368 -27.82 27.48 -4.91
CA ARG A 368 -27.30 26.35 -4.12
C ARG A 368 -28.34 25.37 -3.56
N PHE A 369 -29.58 25.82 -3.37
CA PHE A 369 -30.68 24.94 -2.94
C PHE A 369 -31.38 24.25 -4.10
N LYS A 370 -31.28 24.80 -5.32
CA LYS A 370 -31.77 24.18 -6.55
C LYS A 370 -30.76 23.17 -7.09
N ASN A 371 -29.49 23.56 -7.13
CA ASN A 371 -28.37 22.73 -7.57
C ASN A 371 -27.69 22.13 -6.33
N LYS A 372 -28.05 20.88 -6.02
CA LYS A 372 -27.65 20.23 -4.77
C LYS A 372 -26.16 19.87 -4.77
N THR A 373 -25.47 20.17 -3.68
CA THR A 373 -24.04 19.87 -3.48
C THR A 373 -23.84 18.89 -2.33
N TYR A 374 -22.89 17.96 -2.48
CA TYR A 374 -22.60 16.90 -1.52
C TYR A 374 -21.09 16.81 -1.26
N LEU A 375 -20.70 16.29 -0.10
CA LEU A 375 -19.30 16.15 0.33
C LEU A 375 -18.55 15.07 -0.45
N ALA A 376 -19.17 13.90 -0.64
CA ALA A 376 -18.52 12.79 -1.35
C ALA A 376 -19.51 11.76 -1.91
N ARG A 377 -19.02 10.95 -2.85
CA ARG A 377 -19.67 9.76 -3.41
C ARG A 377 -18.63 8.64 -3.63
N PRO A 378 -18.91 7.38 -3.22
CA PRO A 378 -17.91 6.31 -3.22
C PRO A 378 -17.73 5.73 -4.62
N TRP A 379 -16.81 6.31 -5.39
CA TRP A 379 -16.45 5.82 -6.73
C TRP A 379 -15.87 4.39 -6.69
N LYS A 380 -15.20 4.02 -5.60
CA LYS A 380 -14.61 2.68 -5.39
C LYS A 380 -15.05 2.06 -4.07
N ASN A 381 -14.99 0.72 -4.01
CA ASN A 381 -15.04 0.00 -2.74
C ASN A 381 -13.93 0.55 -1.82
N TYR A 382 -14.23 0.67 -0.53
CA TYR A 382 -13.32 1.28 0.45
C TYR A 382 -12.92 2.75 0.18
N SER A 383 -13.68 3.48 -0.64
CA SER A 383 -13.49 4.93 -0.81
C SER A 383 -13.41 5.62 0.55
N ARG A 384 -12.39 6.47 0.72
CA ARG A 384 -12.06 7.08 2.01
C ARG A 384 -11.89 8.59 1.87
N THR A 385 -12.79 9.32 2.54
CA THR A 385 -12.81 10.78 2.58
C THR A 385 -13.11 11.22 4.01
N ILE A 386 -12.24 12.05 4.59
CA ILE A 386 -12.39 12.54 5.96
C ILE A 386 -12.34 14.07 5.97
N PHE A 387 -13.28 14.69 6.68
CA PHE A 387 -13.33 16.14 6.92
C PHE A 387 -13.08 16.43 8.40
N LEU A 388 -12.04 17.18 8.73
CA LEU A 388 -11.60 17.48 10.10
C LEU A 388 -11.52 19.00 10.30
N ASP A 389 -12.08 19.52 11.40
CA ASP A 389 -11.92 20.93 11.79
C ASP A 389 -12.23 21.91 10.63
N THR A 390 -13.23 21.59 9.80
CA THR A 390 -13.52 22.26 8.53
C THR A 390 -14.83 23.03 8.64
N TYR A 391 -14.84 24.32 8.25
CA TYR A 391 -16.06 25.09 8.13
C TYR A 391 -16.89 24.60 6.93
N ILE A 392 -18.16 24.24 7.14
CA ILE A 392 -19.06 23.75 6.09
C ILE A 392 -20.30 24.66 6.01
N ASP A 393 -20.37 25.43 4.93
CA ASP A 393 -21.48 26.34 4.64
C ASP A 393 -22.77 25.60 4.25
N ASP A 394 -23.90 26.32 4.23
CA ASP A 394 -25.24 25.79 3.93
C ASP A 394 -25.43 25.28 2.48
N VAL A 395 -24.39 25.40 1.65
CA VAL A 395 -24.32 24.84 0.29
C VAL A 395 -24.42 23.31 0.28
N ILE A 396 -23.95 22.66 1.35
CA ILE A 396 -23.99 21.20 1.49
C ILE A 396 -25.36 20.74 1.99
N GLN A 397 -25.94 19.77 1.28
CA GLN A 397 -27.24 19.21 1.66
C GLN A 397 -27.17 18.45 3.00
N CYS A 398 -28.28 18.45 3.75
CA CYS A 398 -28.37 17.79 5.07
C CYS A 398 -28.05 16.28 5.08
N ASN A 399 -28.17 15.60 3.94
CA ASN A 399 -27.80 14.18 3.82
C ASN A 399 -26.31 13.96 3.52
N GLY A 400 -25.53 15.03 3.26
CA GLY A 400 -24.07 15.10 3.19
C GLY A 400 -23.39 14.32 2.06
N TYR A 401 -23.87 13.12 1.77
CA TYR A 401 -23.26 12.12 0.90
C TYR A 401 -24.31 11.53 -0.04
N VAL A 402 -23.85 11.05 -1.20
CA VAL A 402 -24.72 10.37 -2.18
C VAL A 402 -24.13 9.04 -2.63
N PRO A 403 -24.97 8.02 -2.90
CA PRO A 403 -24.51 6.76 -3.47
C PRO A 403 -23.97 6.97 -4.88
N TRP A 404 -23.06 6.09 -5.32
CA TRP A 404 -22.61 6.05 -6.70
C TRP A 404 -23.65 5.34 -7.58
N GLN A 405 -24.21 6.04 -8.57
CA GLN A 405 -25.16 5.47 -9.54
C GLN A 405 -24.40 4.92 -10.75
N GLY A 406 -24.00 3.65 -10.69
CA GLY A 406 -23.53 2.90 -11.86
C GLY A 406 -24.44 1.68 -12.11
N SER A 407 -24.48 1.16 -13.34
CA SER A 407 -25.29 -0.02 -13.73
C SER A 407 -24.96 -1.29 -12.92
N LYS A 408 -23.79 -1.30 -12.25
CA LYS A 408 -23.38 -2.27 -11.23
C LYS A 408 -22.93 -1.55 -9.96
N GLY A 409 -23.72 -0.59 -9.47
CA GLY A 409 -23.57 -0.06 -8.12
C GLY A 409 -23.86 -1.18 -7.12
N THR A 410 -22.91 -2.11 -6.97
CA THR A 410 -23.03 -3.19 -6.01
C THR A 410 -23.16 -2.54 -4.66
N ILE A 411 -24.15 -3.01 -3.91
CA ILE A 411 -24.45 -2.71 -2.52
C ILE A 411 -23.17 -2.60 -1.65
N SER A 412 -22.07 -3.27 -2.05
CA SER A 412 -20.74 -3.25 -1.42
C SER A 412 -20.08 -1.87 -1.22
N SER A 413 -20.14 -0.90 -2.14
CA SER A 413 -19.30 0.32 -2.00
C SER A 413 -19.82 1.27 -0.93
N LYS A 414 -21.16 1.34 -0.77
CA LYS A 414 -21.85 2.08 0.30
C LYS A 414 -21.58 1.49 1.69
N ASP A 415 -21.40 0.17 1.76
CA ASP A 415 -21.13 -0.55 3.00
C ASP A 415 -19.64 -0.59 3.37
N THR A 416 -18.76 -0.55 2.37
CA THR A 416 -17.30 -0.62 2.56
C THR A 416 -16.59 0.73 2.61
N CYS A 417 -17.23 1.82 2.17
CA CYS A 417 -16.60 3.14 2.24
C CYS A 417 -16.34 3.60 3.69
N PHE A 418 -15.40 4.53 3.83
CA PHE A 418 -15.04 5.14 5.10
C PHE A 418 -15.13 6.66 4.96
N TYR A 419 -16.32 7.20 5.20
CA TYR A 419 -16.57 8.63 5.23
C TYR A 419 -16.79 9.12 6.64
N ALA A 420 -16.16 10.23 6.98
CA ALA A 420 -16.20 10.72 8.35
C ALA A 420 -16.04 12.23 8.42
N GLU A 421 -16.75 12.81 9.38
CA GLU A 421 -16.63 14.21 9.79
C GLU A 421 -16.29 14.26 11.28
N TYR A 422 -15.37 15.14 11.66
CA TYR A 422 -15.00 15.36 13.05
C TYR A 422 -14.78 16.84 13.32
N ASN A 423 -15.44 17.34 14.37
CA ASN A 423 -15.39 18.74 14.80
C ASN A 423 -15.82 19.76 13.73
N ASN A 424 -16.85 19.40 12.95
CA ASN A 424 -17.48 20.29 11.97
C ASN A 424 -18.88 20.73 12.43
N ASP A 425 -19.35 20.23 13.57
CA ASP A 425 -20.77 20.11 13.93
C ASP A 425 -21.48 21.44 14.25
N ASN A 426 -20.72 22.54 14.36
CA ASN A 426 -21.23 23.87 14.66
C ASN A 426 -21.58 24.71 13.42
N PHE A 427 -21.54 24.12 12.22
CA PHE A 427 -21.69 24.87 10.96
C PHE A 427 -22.98 24.52 10.19
N PRO A 428 -23.54 25.47 9.42
CA PRO A 428 -24.86 25.31 8.79
C PRO A 428 -25.01 24.06 7.92
N GLY A 429 -23.97 23.67 7.19
CA GLY A 429 -23.95 22.48 6.32
C GLY A 429 -23.66 21.16 7.05
N SER A 430 -23.36 21.19 8.34
CA SER A 430 -22.95 20.02 9.14
C SER A 430 -24.10 19.36 9.91
N ASN A 431 -25.35 19.74 9.63
CA ASN A 431 -26.51 19.19 10.34
C ASN A 431 -26.75 17.71 9.97
N LYS A 432 -26.44 16.82 10.92
CA LYS A 432 -26.47 15.36 10.76
C LYS A 432 -27.85 14.72 10.88
N SER A 433 -28.90 15.50 11.19
CA SER A 433 -30.23 14.96 11.52
C SER A 433 -30.95 14.24 10.37
N LYS A 434 -30.43 14.33 9.13
CA LYS A 434 -30.94 13.61 7.94
C LYS A 434 -29.89 12.74 7.25
N LEU A 435 -28.78 12.40 7.90
CA LEU A 435 -27.81 11.46 7.33
C LEU A 435 -28.51 10.10 7.11
N VAL A 436 -28.48 9.63 5.87
CA VAL A 436 -28.95 8.28 5.53
C VAL A 436 -28.16 7.27 6.35
N ASN A 437 -28.83 6.24 6.88
CA ASN A 437 -28.19 5.12 7.58
C ASN A 437 -27.31 4.34 6.58
N CYS A 438 -26.08 4.82 6.38
CA CYS A 438 -25.07 4.24 5.51
C CYS A 438 -23.98 3.66 6.41
N ASN A 439 -23.76 2.35 6.36
CA ASN A 439 -22.73 1.67 7.15
C ASN A 439 -21.32 2.27 6.94
N GLY A 440 -21.04 2.84 5.76
CA GLY A 440 -19.78 3.48 5.44
C GLY A 440 -19.56 4.90 6.02
N ILE A 441 -20.60 5.53 6.59
CA ILE A 441 -20.44 6.79 7.34
C ILE A 441 -20.05 6.44 8.77
N LYS A 442 -18.85 6.85 9.18
CA LYS A 442 -18.25 6.51 10.48
C LYS A 442 -18.24 7.72 11.39
N LYS A 443 -18.69 7.53 12.64
CA LYS A 443 -18.45 8.49 13.71
C LYS A 443 -17.00 8.33 14.20
N LEU A 444 -16.25 9.43 14.21
CA LEU A 444 -14.89 9.42 14.75
C LEU A 444 -14.88 9.87 16.20
N THR A 445 -14.09 9.18 17.02
CA THR A 445 -13.66 9.68 18.33
C THR A 445 -12.45 10.60 18.15
N LYS A 446 -12.10 11.40 19.17
CA LYS A 446 -10.87 12.20 19.18
C LYS A 446 -9.63 11.36 18.86
N LYS A 447 -9.55 10.15 19.43
CA LYS A 447 -8.46 9.21 19.20
C LYS A 447 -8.40 8.75 17.75
N SER A 448 -9.52 8.34 17.17
CA SER A 448 -9.59 7.90 15.77
C SER A 448 -9.36 9.05 14.78
N ALA A 449 -9.87 10.25 15.09
CA ALA A 449 -9.62 11.47 14.30
C ALA A 449 -8.13 11.81 14.25
N SER A 450 -7.41 11.63 15.37
CA SER A 450 -5.96 11.90 15.42
C SER A 450 -5.15 11.05 14.42
N SER A 451 -5.64 9.86 14.05
CA SER A 451 -4.98 8.98 13.06
C SER A 451 -5.02 9.53 11.64
N PHE A 452 -5.86 10.51 11.37
CA PHE A 452 -5.99 11.17 10.06
C PHE A 452 -5.22 12.49 9.97
N LEU A 453 -4.52 12.89 11.04
CA LEU A 453 -3.66 14.07 11.05
C LEU A 453 -2.33 13.78 10.34
N PRO A 454 -1.63 14.79 9.78
CA PRO A 454 -0.48 14.59 8.90
C PRO A 454 0.60 13.64 9.45
N SER A 455 0.98 13.77 10.72
CA SER A 455 2.00 12.92 11.35
C SER A 455 1.66 11.43 11.38
N LYS A 456 0.37 11.08 11.53
CA LYS A 456 -0.10 9.70 11.60
C LYS A 456 -0.57 9.18 10.25
N PHE A 457 -1.28 10.02 9.48
CA PHE A 457 -1.84 9.66 8.18
C PHE A 457 -0.75 9.39 7.14
N PHE A 458 0.32 10.19 7.14
CA PHE A 458 1.50 9.95 6.31
C PHE A 458 2.52 9.02 6.97
N HIS A 459 2.18 8.38 8.08
CA HIS A 459 3.03 7.48 8.88
C HIS A 459 4.33 8.09 9.40
N LYS A 460 4.51 9.40 9.20
CA LYS A 460 5.51 10.35 9.73
C LYS A 460 5.30 11.68 9.00
N ASP A 461 5.76 12.77 9.59
CA ASP A 461 5.73 14.11 8.99
C ASP A 461 7.12 14.71 8.83
N ASP A 462 8.18 13.94 9.07
CA ASP A 462 9.56 14.42 8.96
C ASP A 462 9.87 14.97 7.55
N TRP A 463 9.24 14.39 6.52
CA TRP A 463 9.32 14.88 5.15
C TRP A 463 8.63 16.23 4.94
N ILE A 464 7.60 16.54 5.73
CA ILE A 464 6.94 17.86 5.75
C ILE A 464 7.80 18.82 6.59
N LYS A 465 8.36 18.37 7.72
CA LYS A 465 9.27 19.18 8.55
C LYS A 465 10.49 19.65 7.77
N VAL A 466 11.09 18.79 6.95
CA VAL A 466 12.20 19.19 6.07
C VAL A 466 11.75 20.16 4.98
N THR A 467 10.46 20.18 4.63
CA THR A 467 9.91 21.23 3.76
C THR A 467 9.68 22.57 4.50
N ARG A 468 9.62 22.58 5.84
CA ARG A 468 9.27 23.77 6.66
C ARG A 468 8.04 24.56 6.16
N ILE A 469 7.19 23.96 5.33
CA ILE A 469 5.89 24.51 4.96
C ILE A 469 5.10 24.56 6.26
N PRO A 470 4.49 25.72 6.62
CA PRO A 470 3.66 25.79 7.81
C PRO A 470 2.56 24.73 7.71
N TYR A 471 2.59 23.81 8.66
CA TYR A 471 1.61 22.73 8.74
C TYR A 471 1.34 22.41 10.20
N GLN A 472 0.18 21.84 10.44
CA GLN A 472 -0.21 21.39 11.75
C GLN A 472 -0.04 19.87 11.80
N SER A 473 1.01 19.41 12.49
CA SER A 473 1.39 18.00 12.58
C SER A 473 0.37 17.11 13.28
N GLY A 474 -0.22 17.64 14.36
CA GLY A 474 -1.11 16.95 15.28
C GLY A 474 -2.28 17.84 15.69
N MET A 475 -3.11 17.36 16.61
CA MET A 475 -4.33 18.08 16.97
C MET A 475 -3.94 19.36 17.69
N ALA A 476 -4.55 20.49 17.31
CA ALA A 476 -4.25 21.74 17.99
C ALA A 476 -4.60 21.56 19.46
N SER A 477 -3.66 21.84 20.35
CA SER A 477 -4.00 22.05 21.75
C SER A 477 -4.93 23.25 21.77
N THR A 478 -6.21 23.01 22.01
CA THR A 478 -7.13 24.04 22.49
C THR A 478 -6.60 24.49 23.84
N LYS A 479 -5.68 25.46 23.84
CA LYS A 479 -5.49 26.33 25.00
C LYS A 479 -6.74 27.20 25.06
N HIS A 480 -7.68 26.81 25.92
CA HIS A 480 -8.62 27.74 26.50
C HIS A 480 -7.91 28.51 27.60
#